data_AF-A0A6I2LA64-F1
#
_entry.id   AF-A0A6I2LA64-F1
#
_cell.length_a   1.000
_cell.length_b   1.000
_cell.length_c   1.000
_cell.angle_alpha   90.00
_cell.angle_beta   90.00
_cell.angle_gamma   90.00
#
_symmetry.space_group_name_H-M   'P 1'
#
loop_
_entity.id
_entity.type
_entity.pdbx_description
1 polymer ?
#
loop_
_entity_poly.entity_id
_entity_poly.type
_entity_poly.pdbx_seq_one_letter_code
_entity_poly.pdbx_strand_id
1 'polypeptide(L)'
;MANSPFEPKYQIFRDMLTRARTNKGMLQSEVADKLGRNQAFVSKYERGERRIDLPEFLEIAEVLEIDVTAFVLDYTNQLRNARSDVKT
;
A
#
# COMPACT_ATOMS: atom_id res chain seq x y z
N MET A 1 20.11 -4.97 9.66
CA MET A 1 20.05 -3.54 9.26
C MET A 1 18.88 -2.94 10.02
N ALA A 2 19.06 -1.76 10.62
CA ALA A 2 18.18 -1.23 11.65
C ALA A 2 16.73 -1.03 11.15
N ASN A 3 15.78 -1.72 11.80
CA ASN A 3 14.34 -1.51 11.59
C ASN A 3 14.03 -0.05 11.89
N SER A 4 13.64 0.67 10.84
CA SER A 4 13.37 2.09 10.92
C SER A 4 12.02 2.29 11.61
N PRO A 5 11.85 3.25 12.55
CA PRO A 5 10.55 3.49 13.21
C PRO A 5 9.41 3.88 12.23
N PHE A 6 9.71 4.07 10.95
CA PHE A 6 8.77 4.26 9.85
C PHE A 6 8.21 2.96 9.26
N GLU A 7 8.76 1.81 9.64
CA GLU A 7 8.43 0.50 9.09
C GLU A 7 6.99 0.07 9.38
N PRO A 8 6.41 0.29 10.58
CA PRO A 8 4.99 -0.04 10.81
C PRO A 8 4.03 0.84 10.00
N LYS A 9 4.38 2.12 9.80
CA LYS A 9 3.52 3.05 9.04
C LYS A 9 3.47 2.68 7.56
N TYR A 10 4.63 2.33 6.99
CA TYR A 10 4.70 1.92 5.60
C TYR A 10 4.15 0.51 5.40
N GLN A 11 4.30 -0.37 6.40
CA GLN A 11 3.68 -1.70 6.44
C GLN A 11 2.15 -1.60 6.26
N ILE A 12 1.49 -0.79 7.10
CA ILE A 12 0.04 -0.62 7.04
C ILE A 12 -0.37 -0.12 5.65
N PHE A 13 0.34 0.87 5.12
CA PHE A 13 0.09 1.42 3.79
C PHE A 13 0.18 0.36 2.67
N ARG A 14 1.28 -0.41 2.61
CA ARG A 14 1.46 -1.45 1.59
C ARG A 14 0.46 -2.61 1.76
N ASP A 15 0.10 -2.94 2.99
CA ASP A 15 -0.88 -4.00 3.27
C ASP A 15 -2.29 -3.56 2.86
N MET A 16 -2.63 -2.26 3.01
CA MET A 16 -3.88 -1.72 2.48
C MET A 16 -3.93 -1.78 0.96
N LEU A 17 -2.85 -1.43 0.26
CA LEU A 17 -2.77 -1.55 -1.20
C LEU A 17 -2.89 -3.00 -1.67
N THR A 18 -2.16 -3.91 -1.00
CA THR A 18 -2.20 -5.35 -1.29
C THR A 18 -3.62 -5.90 -1.11
N ARG A 19 -4.29 -5.53 0.00
CA ARG A 19 -5.69 -5.89 0.27
C ARG A 19 -6.64 -5.35 -0.80
N ALA A 20 -6.48 -4.10 -1.21
CA ALA A 20 -7.30 -3.50 -2.26
C ALA A 20 -7.17 -4.28 -3.58
N ARG A 21 -5.94 -4.66 -3.97
CA ARG A 21 -5.71 -5.51 -5.14
C ARG A 21 -6.38 -6.87 -5.00
N THR A 22 -6.16 -7.58 -3.88
CA THR A 22 -6.71 -8.93 -3.70
C THR A 22 -8.23 -8.93 -3.61
N ASN A 23 -8.85 -7.90 -3.03
CA ASN A 23 -10.30 -7.76 -2.96
C ASN A 23 -10.93 -7.59 -4.36
N LYS A 24 -10.18 -7.05 -5.31
CA LYS A 24 -10.56 -6.99 -6.73
C LYS A 24 -10.26 -8.27 -7.51
N GLY A 25 -9.65 -9.27 -6.89
CA GLY A 25 -9.26 -10.51 -7.56
C GLY A 25 -8.15 -10.33 -8.60
N MET A 26 -7.45 -9.20 -8.60
CA MET A 26 -6.43 -8.90 -9.61
C MET A 26 -5.09 -9.54 -9.24
N LEU A 27 -4.40 -10.10 -10.22
CA LEU A 27 -3.01 -10.54 -10.12
C LEU A 27 -2.05 -9.34 -10.12
N GLN A 28 -0.85 -9.55 -9.59
CA GLN A 28 0.20 -8.52 -9.60
C GLN A 28 0.60 -8.12 -11.03
N SER A 29 0.58 -9.07 -11.97
CA SER A 29 0.86 -8.82 -13.39
C SER A 29 -0.20 -7.92 -14.02
N GLU A 30 -1.49 -8.17 -13.74
CA GLU A 30 -2.58 -7.37 -14.32
C GLU A 30 -2.54 -5.91 -13.87
N VAL A 31 -2.21 -5.66 -12.59
CA VAL A 31 -1.99 -4.30 -12.09
C VAL A 31 -0.78 -3.67 -12.77
N ALA A 32 0.31 -4.41 -12.92
CA ALA A 32 1.53 -3.91 -13.55
C ALA A 32 1.30 -3.55 -15.04
N ASP A 33 0.58 -4.40 -15.77
CA ASP A 33 0.23 -4.18 -17.17
C ASP A 33 -0.61 -2.91 -17.33
N LYS A 34 -1.61 -2.70 -16.45
CA LYS A 34 -2.42 -1.47 -16.43
C LYS A 34 -1.61 -0.21 -16.10
N LEU A 35 -0.55 -0.34 -15.32
CA LEU A 35 0.38 0.75 -14.99
C LEU A 35 1.47 0.97 -16.05
N GLY A 36 1.57 0.12 -17.08
CA GLY A 36 2.68 0.15 -18.04
C GLY A 36 4.03 -0.19 -17.40
N ARG A 37 4.03 -1.00 -16.33
CA ARG A 37 5.22 -1.39 -15.55
C ARG A 37 5.40 -2.90 -15.57
N ASN A 38 6.58 -3.38 -15.18
CA ASN A 38 6.79 -4.82 -15.01
C ASN A 38 6.15 -5.33 -13.71
N GLN A 39 5.80 -6.62 -13.66
CA GLN A 39 5.23 -7.25 -12.47
C GLN A 39 6.11 -7.07 -11.22
N ALA A 40 7.45 -6.99 -11.40
CA ALA A 40 8.39 -6.77 -10.32
C ALA A 40 8.16 -5.43 -9.58
N PHE A 41 7.62 -4.41 -10.24
CA PHE A 41 7.19 -3.17 -9.57
C PHE A 41 6.18 -3.45 -8.46
N VAL A 42 5.11 -4.18 -8.80
CA VAL A 42 4.04 -4.55 -7.87
C VAL A 42 4.56 -5.45 -6.76
N SER A 43 5.26 -6.51 -7.16
CA SER A 43 5.91 -7.47 -6.30
C SER A 43 6.80 -6.82 -5.23
N LYS A 44 7.61 -5.82 -5.62
CA LYS A 44 8.56 -5.14 -4.73
C LYS A 44 7.86 -4.21 -3.74
N TYR A 45 6.86 -3.44 -4.16
CA TYR A 45 6.17 -2.56 -3.22
C TYR A 45 5.30 -3.35 -2.23
N GLU A 46 4.66 -4.43 -2.68
CA GLU A 46 3.86 -5.28 -1.81
C GLU A 46 4.72 -5.99 -0.77
N ARG A 47 5.98 -6.33 -1.09
CA ARG A 47 6.96 -6.88 -0.13
C ARG A 47 7.69 -5.85 0.72
N GLY A 48 7.54 -4.55 0.44
CA GLY A 48 8.26 -3.49 1.13
C GLY A 48 9.72 -3.32 0.68
N GLU A 49 10.14 -3.99 -0.39
CA GLU A 49 11.46 -3.84 -1.01
C GLU A 49 11.61 -2.52 -1.80
N ARG A 50 10.47 -1.88 -2.12
CA ARG A 50 10.42 -0.59 -2.80
C ARG A 50 9.37 0.31 -2.17
N ARG A 51 9.74 1.59 -1.97
CA ARG A 51 8.78 2.62 -1.55
C ARG A 51 7.97 3.16 -2.74
N ILE A 52 6.72 3.48 -2.48
CA ILE A 52 5.79 4.16 -3.39
C ILE A 52 5.71 5.61 -2.96
N ASP A 53 5.86 6.53 -3.92
CA ASP A 53 5.62 7.96 -3.69
C ASP A 53 4.14 8.34 -3.97
N LEU A 54 3.80 9.61 -3.75
CA LEU A 54 2.41 10.05 -3.89
C LEU A 54 1.90 9.95 -5.35
N PRO A 55 2.62 10.41 -6.39
CA PRO A 55 2.22 10.17 -7.78
C PRO A 55 1.97 8.70 -8.11
N GLU A 56 2.88 7.81 -7.72
CA GLU A 56 2.73 6.37 -7.94
C GLU A 56 1.54 5.77 -7.20
N PHE A 57 1.27 6.24 -5.97
CA PHE A 57 0.08 5.85 -5.24
C PHE A 57 -1.20 6.27 -5.97
N LEU A 58 -1.25 7.47 -6.54
CA LEU A 58 -2.42 7.94 -7.30
C LEU A 58 -2.65 7.10 -8.56
N GLU A 59 -1.60 6.73 -9.29
CA GLU A 59 -1.69 5.82 -10.44
C GLU A 59 -2.22 4.43 -10.01
N ILE A 60 -1.69 3.88 -8.91
CA ILE A 60 -2.15 2.60 -8.36
C ILE A 60 -3.62 2.70 -7.91
N ALA A 61 -4.00 3.81 -7.28
CA ALA A 61 -5.35 4.05 -6.81
C ALA A 61 -6.35 4.10 -7.97
N GLU A 62 -5.99 4.72 -9.09
CA GLU A 62 -6.81 4.72 -10.30
C GLU A 62 -7.01 3.30 -10.85
N VAL A 63 -5.92 2.53 -11.01
CA VAL A 63 -5.97 1.15 -11.51
C VAL A 63 -6.79 0.22 -10.60
N LEU A 64 -6.70 0.44 -9.29
CA LEU A 64 -7.42 -0.32 -8.29
C LEU A 64 -8.79 0.28 -7.93
N GLU A 65 -9.25 1.33 -8.63
CA GLU A 65 -10.45 2.15 -8.33
C GLU A 65 -10.63 2.43 -6.83
N ILE A 66 -9.54 2.84 -6.18
CA ILE A 66 -9.51 3.24 -4.78
C ILE A 66 -9.99 4.69 -4.68
N ASP A 67 -10.96 4.95 -3.79
CA ASP A 67 -11.20 6.30 -3.29
C ASP A 67 -10.03 6.71 -2.39
N VAL A 68 -9.20 7.62 -2.91
CA VAL A 68 -7.99 8.11 -2.23
C VAL A 68 -8.31 8.76 -0.89
N THR A 69 -9.43 9.48 -0.78
CA THR A 69 -9.81 10.17 0.46
C THR A 69 -10.22 9.16 1.52
N ALA A 70 -11.04 8.18 1.14
CA ALA A 70 -11.45 7.09 2.04
C ALA A 70 -10.24 6.25 2.47
N PHE A 71 -9.32 5.96 1.54
CA PHE A 71 -8.09 5.22 1.84
C PHE A 71 -7.21 5.94 2.87
N VAL A 72 -6.98 7.25 2.69
CA VAL A 72 -6.16 8.04 3.62
C VAL A 72 -6.83 8.18 5.00
N LEU A 73 -8.16 8.28 5.04
CA LEU A 73 -8.91 8.30 6.29
C LEU A 73 -8.75 6.97 7.05
N ASP A 74 -8.92 5.83 6.37
CA ASP A 74 -8.72 4.50 6.97
C ASP A 74 -7.27 4.30 7.42
N TYR A 75 -6.30 4.70 6.60
CA TYR A 75 -4.88 4.67 6.95
C TYR A 75 -4.60 5.45 8.24
N THR A 76 -5.15 6.65 8.36
CA THR A 76 -5.01 7.50 9.54
C THR A 76 -5.63 6.85 10.78
N ASN A 77 -6.77 6.16 10.64
CA ASN A 77 -7.41 5.42 11.72
C ASN A 77 -6.57 4.22 12.16
N GLN A 78 -6.06 3.41 11.22
CA GLN A 78 -5.17 2.29 11.52
C GLN A 78 -3.89 2.76 12.25
N LEU A 79 -3.32 3.89 11.84
CA LEU A 79 -2.18 4.51 12.54
C LEU A 79 -2.50 4.98 13.97
N ARG A 80 -3.75 5.36 14.27
CA ARG A 80 -4.17 5.72 15.64
C ARG A 80 -4.33 4.49 16.51
N ASN A 81 -4.91 3.42 15.96
CA ASN A 81 -5.12 2.16 16.68
C ASN A 81 -3.78 1.51 17.02
N ALA A 82 -2.87 1.39 16.05
CA ALA A 82 -1.53 0.83 16.26
C ALA A 82 -0.68 1.60 17.29
N ARG A 83 -0.98 2.88 17.55
CA ARG A 83 -0.31 3.67 18.62
C ARG A 83 -0.91 3.43 20.00
N SER A 84 -2.16 2.99 20.07
CA SER A 84 -2.87 2.72 21.32
C SER A 84 -2.46 1.36 21.90
N ASP A 85 -2.16 0.38 21.03
CA ASP A 85 -1.74 -0.97 21.41
C ASP A 85 -0.32 -1.04 22.03
N VAL A 86 0.50 0.01 21.83
CA VAL A 86 1.88 0.09 22.39
C VAL A 86 1.89 0.65 23.83
N LYS A 87 0.75 1.15 24.33
CA LYS A 87 0.64 1.83 25.63
C LYS A 87 0.10 0.96 26.78
N THR A 88 -0.10 -0.34 26.57
CA THR A 88 -0.46 -1.31 27.61
C THR A 88 0.71 -2.26 27.84
#